data_AF-A0A3P6TC30-F1
#
_entry.id   AF-A0A3P6TC30-F1
#
_cell.length_a   1.000
_cell.length_b   1.000
_cell.length_c   1.000
_cell.angle_alpha   90.00
_cell.angle_beta   90.00
_cell.angle_gamma   90.00
#
_symmetry.space_group_name_H-M   'P 1'
#
loop_
_entity.id
_entity.type
_entity.pdbx_description
1 polymer ?
#
loop_
_entity_poly.entity_id
_entity_poly.type
_entity_poly.pdbx_seq_one_letter_code
_entity_poly.pdbx_strand_id
1 'polypeptide(L)'
;MGMFPVNGGWSSWSPWSGACDVDCVALRNVLKEGTGTEMIPKLRRVRMCNNPAPLNGGVYCFGEEEVQSVIAASPSSHHLGFQEFRSCNLTCRLDGRWSKWSEWSSCSPTCHRFRRRTCTSPPPTNAGRPCAGRDLETVTCSEE
;
A
#
# COMPACT_ATOMS: atom_id res chain seq x y z
N MET A 1 43.26 -17.82 -1.25
CA MET A 1 42.16 -17.99 -2.22
C MET A 1 41.02 -17.08 -1.76
N GLY A 2 40.77 -15.96 -2.44
CA GLY A 2 39.67 -15.05 -2.07
C GLY A 2 38.36 -15.57 -2.66
N MET A 3 37.29 -15.62 -1.86
CA MET A 3 35.96 -15.98 -2.36
C MET A 3 35.35 -14.76 -3.08
N PHE A 4 34.82 -14.97 -4.29
CA PHE A 4 34.21 -13.89 -5.06
C PHE A 4 32.83 -13.50 -4.50
N PRO A 5 32.46 -12.19 -4.56
CA PRO A 5 31.13 -11.75 -4.18
C PRO A 5 30.08 -12.33 -5.13
N VAL A 6 28.94 -12.77 -4.55
CA VAL A 6 27.75 -13.22 -5.29
C VAL A 6 26.63 -12.26 -4.99
N ASN A 7 26.14 -11.57 -6.01
CA ASN A 7 24.99 -10.68 -5.89
C ASN A 7 23.70 -11.50 -5.80
N GLY A 8 22.77 -11.07 -4.95
CA GLY A 8 21.50 -11.74 -4.75
C GLY A 8 20.59 -11.65 -5.98
N GLY A 9 19.84 -12.73 -6.20
CA GLY A 9 18.78 -12.80 -7.19
C GLY A 9 17.43 -13.12 -6.54
N TRP A 10 16.38 -12.52 -7.10
CA TRP A 10 15.00 -12.80 -6.68
C TRP A 10 14.60 -14.23 -7.07
N SER A 11 13.96 -14.94 -6.13
CA SER A 11 13.21 -16.15 -6.42
C SER A 11 12.02 -15.84 -7.33
N SER A 12 11.47 -16.89 -7.93
CA SER A 12 10.11 -16.82 -8.47
C SER A 12 9.13 -16.39 -7.38
N TRP A 13 8.07 -15.72 -7.80
CA TRP A 13 6.96 -15.38 -6.92
C TRP A 13 6.24 -16.64 -6.40
N SER A 14 5.82 -16.60 -5.14
CA SER A 14 4.84 -17.56 -4.63
C SER A 14 3.52 -17.45 -5.40
N PRO A 15 2.67 -18.48 -5.38
CA PRO A 15 1.27 -18.33 -5.71
C PRO A 15 0.62 -17.22 -4.89
N TRP A 16 -0.47 -16.68 -5.41
CA TRP A 16 -1.32 -15.77 -4.64
C TRP A 16 -1.96 -16.53 -3.47
N SER A 17 -1.94 -15.90 -2.31
CA SER A 17 -2.50 -16.41 -1.05
C SER A 17 -3.46 -15.38 -0.45
N GLY A 18 -4.42 -15.82 0.36
CA GLY A 18 -5.47 -14.99 0.93
C GLY A 18 -6.87 -15.38 0.42
N ALA A 19 -7.90 -14.76 1.00
CA ALA A 19 -9.29 -15.04 0.67
C ALA A 19 -9.95 -13.77 0.10
N CYS A 20 -10.67 -13.92 -1.01
CA CYS A 20 -11.51 -12.87 -1.59
C CYS A 20 -13.01 -13.16 -1.43
N ASP A 21 -13.36 -14.20 -0.68
CA ASP A 21 -14.75 -14.44 -0.32
C ASP A 21 -15.16 -13.43 0.76
N VAL A 22 -16.11 -12.57 0.42
CA VAL A 22 -16.48 -11.42 1.23
C VAL A 22 -17.96 -11.44 1.53
N ASP A 23 -18.30 -11.56 2.80
CA ASP A 23 -19.63 -11.21 3.28
C ASP A 23 -19.79 -9.68 3.21
N CYS A 24 -20.63 -9.23 2.28
CA CYS A 24 -20.88 -7.81 2.05
C CYS A 24 -21.49 -7.11 3.26
N VAL A 25 -22.28 -7.80 4.08
CA VAL A 25 -22.90 -7.24 5.28
C VAL A 25 -21.83 -7.02 6.34
N ALA A 26 -20.99 -8.03 6.58
CA ALA A 26 -19.86 -7.93 7.51
C ALA A 26 -18.89 -6.82 7.08
N LEU A 27 -18.52 -6.76 5.79
CA LEU A 27 -17.62 -5.73 5.28
C LEU A 27 -18.21 -4.32 5.44
N ARG A 28 -19.52 -4.13 5.18
CA ARG A 28 -20.18 -2.83 5.37
C ARG A 28 -20.20 -2.41 6.83
N ASN A 29 -20.38 -3.34 7.76
CA ASN A 29 -20.37 -3.03 9.20
C ASN A 29 -18.96 -2.63 9.66
N VAL A 30 -17.95 -3.39 9.26
CA VAL A 30 -16.54 -3.09 9.55
C VAL A 30 -16.13 -1.72 8.97
N LEU A 31 -16.58 -1.40 7.75
CA LEU A 31 -16.32 -0.09 7.15
C LEU A 31 -17.06 1.06 7.84
N LYS A 32 -18.11 0.83 8.64
CA LYS A 32 -18.74 1.91 9.43
C LYS A 32 -17.93 2.26 10.68
N GLU A 33 -17.32 1.26 11.30
CA GLU A 33 -16.59 1.39 12.57
C GLU A 33 -15.11 1.74 12.36
N GLY A 34 -14.54 1.37 11.21
CA GLY A 34 -13.11 1.51 10.91
C GLY A 34 -12.71 2.76 10.11
N THR A 35 -11.46 3.18 10.31
CA THR A 35 -10.74 4.16 9.49
C THR A 35 -10.11 3.49 8.26
N GLY A 36 -10.89 3.20 7.22
CA GLY A 36 -10.37 3.00 5.86
C GLY A 36 -9.91 1.59 5.44
N THR A 37 -9.40 1.56 4.21
CA THR A 37 -9.11 0.43 3.29
C THR A 37 -8.38 -0.81 3.78
N GLU A 38 -7.77 -0.82 4.96
CA GLU A 38 -7.04 -2.00 5.47
C GLU A 38 -7.94 -3.21 5.65
N MET A 39 -9.24 -2.97 5.79
CA MET A 39 -10.24 -4.00 6.04
C MET A 39 -10.79 -4.63 4.75
N ILE A 40 -10.45 -4.11 3.56
CA ILE A 40 -10.81 -4.78 2.31
C ILE A 40 -9.80 -5.90 2.05
N PRO A 41 -10.24 -7.17 1.91
CA PRO A 41 -9.34 -8.27 1.66
C PRO A 41 -8.56 -8.07 0.35
N LYS A 42 -7.30 -8.49 0.40
CA LYS A 42 -6.38 -8.49 -0.74
C LYS A 42 -5.67 -9.83 -0.79
N LEU A 43 -5.39 -10.29 -2.00
CA LEU A 43 -4.46 -11.39 -2.20
C LEU A 43 -3.02 -10.88 -2.01
N ARG A 44 -2.17 -11.74 -1.47
CA ARG A 44 -0.75 -11.47 -1.22
C ARG A 44 0.10 -12.58 -1.83
N ARG A 45 1.22 -12.21 -2.44
CA ARG A 45 2.28 -13.15 -2.81
C ARG A 45 3.63 -12.60 -2.40
N VAL A 46 4.63 -13.48 -2.29
CA VAL A 46 5.95 -13.13 -1.79
C VAL A 46 7.04 -13.70 -2.69
N ARG A 47 8.19 -13.03 -2.73
CA ARG A 47 9.43 -13.57 -3.30
C ARG A 47 10.59 -13.23 -2.38
N MET A 48 11.63 -14.04 -2.43
CA MET A 48 12.79 -13.92 -1.55
C MET A 48 14.05 -13.64 -2.36
N CYS A 49 15.00 -12.93 -1.77
CA CYS A 49 16.31 -12.70 -2.35
C CYS A 49 17.25 -13.87 -2.02
N ASN A 50 16.97 -15.05 -2.59
CA ASN A 50 17.69 -16.28 -2.28
C ASN A 50 18.01 -17.13 -3.51
N ASN A 51 17.84 -16.60 -4.73
CA ASN A 51 18.09 -17.32 -5.97
C ASN A 51 18.90 -16.50 -6.98
N PRO A 52 20.23 -16.37 -6.82
CA PRO A 52 21.03 -16.91 -5.71
C PRO A 52 20.94 -16.04 -4.45
N ALA A 53 21.33 -16.58 -3.29
CA ALA A 53 21.50 -15.78 -2.09
C ALA A 53 22.78 -14.92 -2.19
N PRO A 54 22.79 -13.68 -1.66
CA PRO A 54 23.99 -12.87 -1.57
C PRO A 54 25.08 -13.56 -0.73
N LEU A 55 26.31 -13.62 -1.21
CA LEU A 55 27.45 -14.22 -0.49
C LEU A 55 28.71 -13.36 -0.63
N ASN A 56 29.63 -13.49 0.34
CA ASN A 56 30.96 -12.87 0.34
C ASN A 56 30.95 -11.34 0.07
N GLY A 57 30.00 -10.63 0.69
CA GLY A 57 29.86 -9.17 0.52
C GLY A 57 29.21 -8.74 -0.80
N GLY A 58 28.58 -9.66 -1.54
CA GLY A 58 27.73 -9.32 -2.69
C GLY A 58 26.46 -8.55 -2.30
N VAL A 59 25.86 -7.87 -3.27
CA VAL A 59 24.74 -6.96 -3.02
C VAL A 59 23.44 -7.71 -2.80
N TYR A 60 22.58 -7.19 -1.94
CA TYR A 60 21.20 -7.67 -1.80
C TYR A 60 20.36 -7.23 -2.99
N CYS A 61 19.26 -7.94 -3.22
CA CYS A 61 18.31 -7.58 -4.26
C CYS A 61 17.72 -6.20 -3.98
N PHE A 62 17.76 -5.31 -4.97
CA PHE A 62 17.13 -4.00 -4.86
C PHE A 62 15.61 -4.14 -5.03
N GLY A 63 14.87 -3.55 -4.12
CA GLY A 63 13.43 -3.31 -4.23
C GLY A 63 13.21 -1.83 -4.48
N GLU A 64 12.48 -1.51 -5.53
CA GLU A 64 11.90 -0.21 -5.84
C GLU A 64 11.39 0.47 -4.55
N GLU A 65 12.14 1.47 -4.08
CA GLU A 65 11.83 2.25 -2.88
C GLU A 65 10.51 3.00 -3.09
N GLU A 66 9.38 2.38 -2.68
CA GLU A 66 8.22 3.08 -2.14
C GLU A 66 7.09 2.16 -1.65
N VAL A 67 7.09 0.86 -1.94
CA VAL A 67 5.96 0.01 -1.54
C VAL A 67 6.29 -0.82 -0.30
N GLN A 68 6.27 -0.16 0.85
CA GLN A 68 5.73 -0.54 2.18
C GLN A 68 5.58 -2.04 2.53
N SER A 69 6.51 -2.91 2.11
CA SER A 69 6.18 -4.33 2.02
C SER A 69 7.43 -5.23 2.05
N VAL A 70 8.40 -4.82 2.87
CA VAL A 70 9.56 -5.64 3.16
C VAL A 70 9.20 -6.72 4.17
N ILE A 71 9.55 -7.98 3.87
CA ILE A 71 9.44 -9.07 4.83
C ILE A 71 10.79 -9.20 5.54
N ALA A 72 10.84 -8.77 6.80
CA ALA A 72 11.94 -9.09 7.71
C ALA A 72 11.72 -10.53 8.24
N ALA A 73 12.61 -11.45 7.90
CA ALA A 73 12.50 -12.84 8.34
C ALA A 73 13.19 -13.13 9.69
N SER A 74 13.75 -12.13 10.39
CA SER A 74 14.38 -12.32 11.72
C SER A 74 14.88 -11.00 12.38
N PRO A 75 15.27 -10.97 13.68
CA PRO A 75 15.88 -9.80 14.34
C PRO A 75 17.24 -9.36 13.78
N SER A 76 17.82 -10.11 12.83
CA SER A 76 19.09 -9.83 12.14
C SER A 76 18.88 -9.44 10.67
N SER A 77 17.66 -9.07 10.28
CA SER A 77 17.22 -8.93 8.89
C SER A 77 17.91 -7.80 8.11
N HIS A 78 18.79 -8.19 7.19
CA HIS A 78 18.78 -7.57 5.87
C HIS A 78 17.43 -7.85 5.21
N HIS A 79 16.91 -6.90 4.44
CA HIS A 79 15.64 -7.01 3.72
C HIS A 79 15.67 -8.15 2.68
N LEU A 80 15.25 -9.36 3.08
CA LEU A 80 15.40 -10.60 2.28
C LEU A 80 14.15 -10.99 1.49
N GLY A 81 13.05 -10.27 1.62
CA GLY A 81 11.79 -10.61 0.95
C GLY A 81 10.96 -9.39 0.58
N PHE A 82 10.21 -9.54 -0.51
CA PHE A 82 9.28 -8.53 -1.02
C PHE A 82 7.90 -9.16 -1.19
N GLN A 83 6.84 -8.40 -0.88
CA GLN A 83 5.47 -8.84 -1.07
C GLN A 83 4.70 -7.95 -2.05
N GLU A 84 3.76 -8.55 -2.76
CA GLU A 84 2.88 -7.84 -3.67
C GLU A 84 1.44 -8.09 -3.24
N PHE A 85 0.63 -7.04 -3.32
CA PHE A 85 -0.79 -7.10 -3.02
C PHE A 85 -1.63 -6.92 -4.28
N ARG A 86 -2.71 -7.68 -4.37
CA ARG A 86 -3.72 -7.55 -5.40
C ARG A 86 -5.09 -7.39 -4.75
N SER A 87 -5.80 -6.33 -5.12
CA SER A 87 -7.16 -6.08 -4.64
C SER A 87 -8.12 -7.19 -5.10
N CYS A 88 -9.01 -7.61 -4.22
CA CYS A 88 -10.10 -8.52 -4.58
C CYS A 88 -11.11 -7.81 -5.50
N ASN A 89 -11.66 -8.55 -6.47
CA ASN A 89 -12.81 -8.08 -7.24
C ASN A 89 -14.08 -8.33 -6.43
N LEU A 90 -14.57 -7.28 -5.77
CA LEU A 90 -15.75 -7.36 -4.92
C LEU A 90 -17.01 -7.25 -5.78
N THR A 91 -17.99 -8.12 -5.55
CA THR A 91 -19.35 -8.02 -6.12
C THR A 91 -20.30 -7.21 -5.22
N CYS A 92 -19.85 -6.84 -4.03
CA CYS A 92 -20.59 -6.00 -3.09
C CYS A 92 -20.78 -4.57 -3.60
N ARG A 93 -21.98 -4.01 -3.43
CA ARG A 93 -22.20 -2.57 -3.54
C ARG A 93 -21.61 -1.87 -2.32
N LEU A 94 -20.52 -1.12 -2.50
CA LEU A 94 -19.88 -0.32 -1.45
C LEU A 94 -19.83 1.13 -1.87
N ASP A 95 -20.27 2.02 -0.99
CA ASP A 95 -20.19 3.46 -1.21
C ASP A 95 -18.74 3.93 -0.99
N GLY A 96 -18.31 4.88 -1.81
CA GLY A 96 -16.97 5.44 -1.75
C GLY A 96 -16.76 6.23 -0.46
N ARG A 97 -15.57 6.13 0.12
CA ARG A 97 -15.15 6.94 1.26
C ARG A 97 -13.83 7.63 0.98
N TRP A 98 -13.69 8.82 1.56
CA TRP A 98 -12.49 9.63 1.44
C TRP A 98 -11.31 8.95 2.12
N SER A 99 -10.15 9.01 1.47
CA SER A 99 -8.86 8.84 2.12
C SER A 99 -8.68 9.89 3.21
N LYS A 100 -7.67 9.69 4.06
CA LYS A 100 -7.13 10.80 4.85
C LYS A 100 -6.72 11.93 3.90
N TRP A 101 -6.85 13.16 4.40
CA TRP A 101 -6.24 14.29 3.73
C TRP A 101 -4.73 14.08 3.66
N SER A 102 -4.12 14.52 2.55
CA SER A 102 -2.69 14.71 2.47
C SER A 102 -2.25 15.73 3.50
N GLU A 103 -0.94 15.75 3.77
CA GLU A 103 -0.33 16.91 4.39
C GLU A 103 -0.62 18.16 3.56
N TRP A 104 -0.62 19.30 4.24
CA TRP A 104 -0.70 20.60 3.56
C TRP A 104 0.53 20.79 2.69
N SER A 105 0.33 21.34 1.50
CA SER A 105 1.44 21.84 0.68
C SER A 105 2.17 22.96 1.42
N SER A 106 3.41 23.21 1.01
CA SER A 106 4.08 24.48 1.33
C SER A 106 3.23 25.67 0.85
N CYS A 107 3.44 26.82 1.49
CA CYS A 107 2.79 28.06 1.07
C CYS A 107 3.22 28.44 -0.35
N SER A 108 2.26 28.68 -1.23
CA SER A 108 2.51 29.17 -2.59
C SER A 108 2.95 30.64 -2.57
N PRO A 109 3.54 31.13 -3.68
CA PRO A 109 3.84 32.57 -3.85
C PRO A 109 2.60 33.49 -3.77
N THR A 110 1.40 32.93 -3.90
CA THR A 110 0.12 33.65 -3.79
C THR A 110 -0.49 33.57 -2.38
N CYS A 111 0.29 33.21 -1.37
CA CYS A 111 -0.13 33.06 0.03
C CYS A 111 -1.26 32.03 0.25
N HIS A 112 -1.25 30.93 -0.52
CA HIS A 112 -2.19 29.82 -0.37
C HIS A 112 -1.48 28.49 -0.15
N ARG A 113 -2.06 27.62 0.67
CA ARG A 113 -1.67 26.22 0.78
C ARG A 113 -2.88 25.33 0.52
N PHE A 114 -2.64 24.13 0.00
CA PHE A 114 -3.70 23.19 -0.31
C PHE A 114 -3.41 21.80 0.24
N ARG A 115 -4.47 21.03 0.47
CA ARG A 115 -4.39 19.60 0.75
C ARG A 115 -5.41 18.86 -0.10
N ARG A 116 -5.12 17.58 -0.39
CA ARG A 116 -5.96 16.74 -1.24
C ARG A 116 -6.36 15.48 -0.52
N ARG A 117 -7.51 14.92 -0.89
CA ARG A 117 -7.94 13.59 -0.51
C ARG A 117 -8.49 12.90 -1.74
N THR A 118 -8.55 11.58 -1.72
CA THR A 118 -9.04 10.78 -2.85
C THR A 118 -10.16 9.87 -2.41
N CYS A 119 -11.10 9.57 -3.30
CA CYS A 119 -12.22 8.67 -3.00
C CYS A 119 -11.78 7.22 -3.17
N THR A 120 -10.84 6.79 -2.32
CA THR A 120 -10.14 5.51 -2.45
C THR A 120 -10.14 4.71 -1.16
N SER A 121 -10.80 5.18 -0.08
CA SER A 121 -10.72 4.53 1.24
C SER A 121 -12.05 4.05 1.85
N PRO A 122 -12.87 3.24 1.13
CA PRO A 122 -12.57 2.56 -0.13
C PRO A 122 -13.14 3.28 -1.38
N PRO A 123 -12.73 2.89 -2.60
CA PRO A 123 -13.39 3.34 -3.81
C PRO A 123 -14.82 2.77 -3.90
N PRO A 124 -15.76 3.47 -4.57
CA PRO A 124 -17.10 2.94 -4.80
C PRO A 124 -17.06 1.70 -5.70
N THR A 125 -17.83 0.66 -5.35
CA THR A 125 -17.96 -0.58 -6.13
C THR A 125 -19.41 -0.91 -6.42
N ASN A 126 -19.68 -1.61 -7.53
CA ASN A 126 -21.01 -2.12 -7.94
C ASN A 126 -22.15 -1.11 -7.72
N ALA A 127 -22.08 0.04 -8.39
CA ALA A 127 -23.05 1.14 -8.28
C ALA A 127 -23.16 1.77 -6.86
N GLY A 128 -22.11 1.63 -6.04
CA GLY A 128 -21.93 2.41 -4.83
C GLY A 128 -21.86 3.91 -5.13
N ARG A 129 -22.27 4.73 -4.16
CA ARG A 129 -22.28 6.18 -4.30
C ARG A 129 -20.85 6.73 -4.30
N PRO A 130 -20.52 7.74 -5.13
CA PRO A 130 -19.25 8.42 -5.03
C PRO A 130 -19.15 9.19 -3.71
N CYS A 131 -17.92 9.55 -3.33
CA CYS A 131 -17.69 10.38 -2.15
C CYS A 131 -18.34 11.77 -2.33
N ALA A 132 -19.06 12.23 -1.31
CA ALA A 132 -19.65 13.56 -1.29
C ALA A 132 -18.67 14.62 -0.75
N GLY A 133 -18.66 15.81 -1.36
CA GLY A 133 -17.81 16.93 -0.97
C GLY A 133 -16.60 17.15 -1.88
N ARG A 134 -15.74 18.12 -1.53
CA ARG A 134 -14.54 18.47 -2.31
C ARG A 134 -13.38 17.53 -2.00
N ASP A 135 -12.59 17.22 -3.03
CA ASP A 135 -11.33 16.47 -2.97
C ASP A 135 -10.11 17.36 -2.75
N LEU A 136 -10.23 18.66 -3.03
CA LEU A 136 -9.22 19.69 -2.81
C LEU A 136 -9.74 20.71 -1.79
N GLU A 137 -8.88 21.06 -0.83
CA GLU A 137 -9.09 22.17 0.09
C GLU A 137 -7.93 23.15 -0.03
N THR A 138 -8.26 24.44 -0.09
CA THR A 138 -7.30 25.53 -0.21
C THR A 138 -7.58 26.56 0.87
N VAL A 139 -6.54 26.98 1.58
CA VAL A 139 -6.61 28.02 2.62
C VAL A 139 -5.51 29.05 2.40
N THR A 140 -5.71 30.26 2.91
CA THR A 140 -4.65 31.27 2.98
C THR A 140 -3.62 30.87 4.03
N CYS A 141 -2.36 31.17 3.78
CA CYS A 141 -1.31 31.03 4.79
C CYS A 141 -1.57 32.09 5.86
N SER A 142 -1.94 31.67 7.06
CA SER A 142 -1.81 32.49 8.25
C SER A 142 -0.34 32.46 8.65
N GLU A 143 0.27 33.63 8.85
CA GLU A 143 1.47 33.73 9.67
C GLU A 143 1.06 33.19 11.06
N GLU A 144 1.53 32.00 11.43
CA GLU A 144 1.39 31.46 12.80
C GLU A 144 2.50 32.02 13.69
#